data_AF-A0A0G1PK90-F1
#
_entry.id   AF-A0A0G1PK90-F1
#
_cell.length_a   1.000
_cell.length_b   1.000
_cell.length_c   1.000
_cell.angle_alpha   90.00
_cell.angle_beta   90.00
_cell.angle_gamma   90.00
#
_symmetry.space_group_name_H-M   'P 1'
#
loop_
_entity.id
_entity.type
_entity.pdbx_description
1 polymer ?
#
loop_
_entity_poly.entity_id
_entity_poly.type
_entity_poly.pdbx_seq_one_letter_code
_entity_poly.pdbx_strand_id
1 'polypeptide(L)'
;MNTTISNSGAVETHSTLSSWSMVGALILLICFAFISHFNFLTEIQSFISIYSGIAVLQAPMTIWAYISLVINLSTVMFGLAILSALFTPKTKSYNREFLSKIFQKGPLPFYFLILVEEIFARFLFITVIGTWIFHAGYPTMIILLLVGNCLWAALHYYNYKDKTDRKLLVVLPQFVGGLVLGYIYLRYGFIVALLVHLTYDFIALIADKKQNNLAQSIVNTIYWVIVFLISWWILNANGILLVQILSQWFVMENFVAPGVSMWLMAAVLINFKSISNIITHMLALDRTSPVAESVSKWTLGLTIVLYLLAGVVTAGIILGFNWFLGLFSIFATNIALRAVVVAALITLFVTPKSGSAMANLWFTDIPVTFVEVFIAITFGFWQCVLIFAIAGITSHATEFIDSHN
;
A
#
# COMPACT_ATOMS: atom_id res chain seq x y z
N MET A 1 -39.92 -17.49 -26.78
CA MET A 1 -39.64 -18.27 -25.57
C MET A 1 -38.45 -17.65 -24.88
N ASN A 2 -38.64 -17.19 -23.65
CA ASN A 2 -37.67 -16.46 -22.84
C ASN A 2 -36.46 -17.34 -22.51
N THR A 3 -35.29 -17.00 -23.03
CA THR A 3 -34.01 -17.42 -22.46
C THR A 3 -33.65 -16.41 -21.38
N THR A 4 -34.03 -16.73 -20.14
CA THR A 4 -33.43 -16.18 -18.93
C THR A 4 -31.92 -16.44 -18.97
N ILE A 5 -31.14 -15.42 -19.31
CA ILE A 5 -29.71 -15.37 -19.06
C ILE A 5 -29.55 -15.31 -17.55
N SER A 6 -29.12 -16.40 -16.95
CA SER A 6 -28.74 -16.45 -15.54
C SER A 6 -27.52 -15.57 -15.34
N ASN A 7 -27.72 -14.35 -14.85
CA ASN A 7 -26.70 -13.52 -14.24
C ASN A 7 -26.22 -14.17 -12.94
N SER A 8 -25.41 -15.22 -13.06
CA SER A 8 -24.43 -15.59 -12.04
C SER A 8 -23.07 -15.32 -12.66
N GLY A 9 -22.68 -14.04 -12.66
CA GLY A 9 -21.36 -13.60 -13.10
C GLY A 9 -20.31 -14.22 -12.20
N ALA A 10 -19.86 -15.43 -12.54
CA ALA A 10 -18.63 -15.98 -12.03
C ALA A 10 -17.53 -15.03 -12.48
N VAL A 11 -16.97 -14.29 -11.53
CA VAL A 11 -15.77 -13.49 -11.75
C VAL A 11 -14.68 -14.49 -12.13
N GLU A 12 -14.38 -14.60 -13.43
CA GLU A 12 -13.27 -15.42 -13.92
C GLU A 12 -11.98 -14.82 -13.40
N THR A 13 -11.48 -15.35 -12.29
CA THR A 13 -10.13 -15.04 -11.82
C THR A 13 -9.14 -15.71 -12.77
N HIS A 14 -8.29 -14.93 -13.44
CA HIS A 14 -7.19 -15.45 -14.26
C HIS A 14 -6.15 -16.13 -13.38
N SER A 15 -6.35 -17.42 -13.07
CA SER A 15 -5.65 -18.15 -12.01
C SER A 15 -4.14 -18.26 -12.21
N THR A 16 -3.69 -18.42 -13.46
CA THR A 16 -2.26 -18.47 -13.83
C THR A 16 -1.59 -17.11 -13.64
N LEU A 17 -2.20 -16.04 -14.15
CA LEU A 17 -1.69 -14.67 -14.02
C LEU A 17 -1.67 -14.24 -12.54
N SER A 18 -2.72 -14.57 -11.79
CA SER A 18 -2.79 -14.30 -10.35
C SER A 18 -1.66 -14.97 -9.59
N SER A 19 -1.34 -16.22 -9.93
CA SER A 19 -0.23 -16.96 -9.30
C SER A 19 1.12 -16.31 -9.62
N TRP A 20 1.33 -15.90 -10.87
CA TRP A 20 2.56 -15.21 -11.28
C TRP A 20 2.75 -13.89 -10.52
N SER A 21 1.72 -13.06 -10.41
CA SER A 21 1.75 -11.80 -9.66
C SER A 21 2.06 -12.03 -8.17
N MET A 22 1.48 -13.05 -7.55
CA MET A 22 1.74 -13.38 -6.14
C MET A 22 3.18 -13.85 -5.91
N VAL A 23 3.73 -14.68 -6.80
CA VAL A 23 5.12 -15.12 -6.74
C VAL A 23 6.08 -13.94 -6.98
N GLY A 24 5.78 -13.09 -7.97
CA GLY A 24 6.54 -11.87 -8.23
C GLY A 24 6.56 -10.94 -7.02
N ALA A 25 5.43 -10.74 -6.36
CA ALA A 25 5.34 -9.91 -5.16
C ALA A 25 6.19 -10.49 -4.02
N LEU A 26 6.15 -11.81 -3.82
CA LEU A 26 7.00 -12.47 -2.83
C LEU A 26 8.50 -12.26 -3.11
N ILE A 27 8.92 -12.41 -4.38
CA ILE A 27 10.32 -12.19 -4.77
C ILE A 27 10.74 -10.75 -4.50
N LEU A 28 9.92 -9.77 -4.87
CA LEU A 28 10.20 -8.35 -4.62
C LEU A 28 10.34 -8.05 -3.12
N LEU A 29 9.45 -8.61 -2.31
CA LEU A 29 9.48 -8.47 -0.85
C LEU A 29 10.76 -9.08 -0.24
N ILE A 30 11.19 -10.24 -0.73
CA ILE A 30 12.45 -10.88 -0.32
C ILE A 30 13.65 -10.01 -0.73
N CYS A 31 13.68 -9.54 -1.98
CA CYS A 31 14.74 -8.65 -2.46
C CYS A 31 14.81 -7.37 -1.62
N PHE A 32 13.66 -6.78 -1.28
CA PHE A 32 13.59 -5.61 -0.42
C PHE A 32 14.16 -5.88 0.98
N ALA A 33 13.86 -7.04 1.57
CA ALA A 33 14.41 -7.44 2.87
C ALA A 33 15.94 -7.56 2.85
N PHE A 34 16.51 -8.10 1.75
CA PHE A 34 17.96 -8.15 1.56
C PHE A 34 18.59 -6.77 1.41
N ILE A 35 17.98 -5.89 0.59
CA ILE A 35 18.49 -4.53 0.34
C ILE A 35 18.40 -3.67 1.60
N SER A 36 17.34 -3.84 2.40
CA SER A 36 17.15 -3.12 3.67
C SER A 36 17.97 -3.69 4.83
N HIS A 37 18.79 -4.73 4.60
CA HIS A 37 19.57 -5.41 5.62
C HIS A 37 18.75 -5.88 6.83
N PHE A 38 17.52 -6.33 6.58
CA PHE A 38 16.60 -6.73 7.65
C PHE A 38 17.08 -8.00 8.36
N ASN A 39 17.27 -7.91 9.68
CA ASN A 39 17.74 -9.04 10.47
C ASN A 39 16.57 -9.88 11.00
N PHE A 40 16.12 -10.83 10.17
CA PHE A 40 15.06 -11.78 10.54
C PHE A 40 15.34 -12.52 11.85
N LEU A 41 16.60 -12.87 12.13
CA LEU A 41 16.95 -13.61 13.35
C LEU A 41 16.71 -12.77 14.61
N THR A 42 17.12 -11.50 14.58
CA THR A 42 16.86 -10.56 15.68
C THR A 42 15.36 -10.36 15.91
N GLU A 43 14.58 -10.30 14.84
CA GLU A 43 13.12 -10.16 14.93
C GLU A 43 12.44 -11.40 15.48
N ILE A 44 12.88 -12.61 15.08
CA ILE A 44 12.41 -13.87 15.66
C ILE A 44 12.75 -13.94 17.16
N GLN A 45 13.98 -13.58 17.53
CA GLN A 45 14.40 -13.55 18.94
C GLN A 45 13.57 -12.55 19.75
N SER A 46 13.25 -11.39 19.17
CA SER A 46 12.43 -10.36 19.81
C SER A 46 10.97 -10.79 19.94
N PHE A 47 10.43 -11.46 18.94
CA PHE A 47 9.10 -12.08 18.99
C PHE A 47 9.03 -13.09 20.15
N ILE A 48 10.00 -14.00 20.25
CA ILE A 48 10.07 -14.98 21.34
C ILE A 48 10.21 -14.27 22.69
N SER A 49 11.05 -13.23 22.77
CA SER A 49 11.32 -12.47 24.00
C SER A 49 10.08 -11.76 24.54
N ILE A 50 9.27 -11.19 23.64
CA ILE A 50 8.00 -10.56 24.03
C ILE A 50 7.07 -11.62 24.61
N TYR A 51 6.84 -12.73 23.91
CA TYR A 51 5.93 -13.76 24.44
C TYR A 51 6.49 -14.53 25.65
N SER A 52 7.79 -14.46 25.93
CA SER A 52 8.43 -15.07 27.10
C SER A 52 8.53 -14.15 28.33
N GLY A 53 8.05 -12.90 28.28
CA GLY A 53 8.00 -12.01 29.44
C GLY A 53 9.01 -10.88 29.48
N ILE A 54 9.83 -10.70 28.44
CA ILE A 54 10.89 -9.69 28.40
C ILE A 54 10.37 -8.45 27.65
N ALA A 55 10.17 -7.36 28.39
CA ALA A 55 9.72 -6.10 27.82
C ALA A 55 10.81 -5.47 26.94
N VAL A 56 10.50 -5.22 25.67
CA VAL A 56 11.32 -4.39 24.78
C VAL A 56 10.56 -3.09 24.54
N LEU A 57 11.16 -1.99 24.97
CA LEU A 57 10.64 -0.62 24.86
C LEU A 57 10.48 -0.20 23.39
N GLN A 58 9.53 0.71 23.16
CA GLN A 58 9.38 1.43 21.89
C GLN A 58 10.69 2.15 21.55
N ALA A 59 11.32 1.76 20.44
CA ALA A 59 12.45 2.50 19.91
C ALA A 59 11.93 3.63 19.01
N PRO A 60 12.39 4.88 19.18
CA PRO A 60 12.16 5.91 18.18
C PRO A 60 12.81 5.48 16.86
N MET A 61 12.06 5.59 15.76
CA MET A 61 12.50 5.18 14.42
C MET A 61 12.34 6.34 13.44
N THR A 62 13.27 6.43 12.47
CA THR A 62 13.10 7.30 11.30
C THR A 62 11.95 6.79 10.43
N ILE A 63 11.39 7.63 9.55
CA ILE A 63 10.32 7.20 8.64
C ILE A 63 10.83 6.11 7.68
N TRP A 64 12.09 6.16 7.26
CA TRP A 64 12.66 5.07 6.45
C TRP A 64 12.73 3.74 7.21
N ALA A 65 13.17 3.76 8.48
CA ALA A 65 13.16 2.58 9.32
C ALA A 65 11.73 2.08 9.53
N TYR A 66 10.76 2.99 9.64
CA TYR A 66 9.34 2.67 9.75
C TYR A 66 8.80 1.98 8.49
N ILE A 67 9.04 2.54 7.29
CA ILE A 67 8.60 1.96 6.01
C ILE A 67 9.27 0.60 5.79
N SER A 68 10.59 0.52 6.02
CA SER A 68 11.35 -0.71 5.86
C SER A 68 10.82 -1.79 6.81
N LEU A 69 10.56 -1.43 8.06
CA LEU A 69 9.98 -2.33 9.05
C LEU A 69 8.58 -2.81 8.62
N VAL A 70 7.70 -1.90 8.19
CA VAL A 70 6.34 -2.25 7.73
C VAL A 70 6.40 -3.25 6.58
N ILE A 71 7.21 -2.98 5.55
CA ILE A 71 7.34 -3.86 4.39
C ILE A 71 7.88 -5.23 4.83
N ASN A 72 8.95 -5.26 5.62
CA ASN A 72 9.58 -6.51 6.04
C ASN A 72 8.69 -7.36 6.96
N LEU A 73 7.95 -6.74 7.88
CA LEU A 73 7.00 -7.47 8.72
C LEU A 73 5.79 -7.97 7.91
N SER A 74 5.35 -7.20 6.91
CA SER A 74 4.31 -7.64 5.97
C SER A 74 4.79 -8.85 5.15
N THR A 75 6.07 -8.89 4.76
CA THR A 75 6.70 -10.06 4.12
C THR A 75 6.66 -11.29 5.02
N VAL A 76 6.98 -11.13 6.31
CA VAL A 76 6.91 -12.25 7.28
C VAL A 76 5.48 -12.75 7.39
N MET A 77 4.50 -11.86 7.55
CA MET A 77 3.08 -12.24 7.60
C MET A 77 2.63 -12.95 6.32
N PHE A 78 3.02 -12.44 5.17
CA PHE A 78 2.67 -13.02 3.88
C PHE A 78 3.30 -14.40 3.68
N GLY A 79 4.57 -14.58 4.06
CA GLY A 79 5.25 -15.87 4.04
C GLY A 79 4.57 -16.90 4.95
N LEU A 80 4.17 -16.49 6.16
CA LEU A 80 3.41 -17.33 7.09
C LEU A 80 2.01 -17.68 6.55
N ALA A 81 1.36 -16.75 5.84
CA ALA A 81 0.08 -17.02 5.18
C ALA A 81 0.23 -18.05 4.06
N ILE A 82 1.27 -17.97 3.23
CA ILE A 82 1.56 -18.98 2.20
C ILE A 82 1.85 -20.34 2.85
N LEU A 83 2.72 -20.38 3.85
CA LEU A 83 3.06 -21.63 4.54
C LEU A 83 1.81 -22.26 5.17
N SER A 84 1.01 -21.47 5.88
CA SER A 84 -0.22 -21.96 6.50
C SER A 84 -1.26 -22.40 5.48
N ALA A 85 -1.34 -21.77 4.30
CA ALA A 85 -2.20 -22.21 3.20
C ALA A 85 -1.81 -23.60 2.66
N LEU A 86 -0.54 -24.00 2.72
CA LEU A 86 -0.11 -25.36 2.34
C LEU A 86 -0.68 -26.45 3.25
N PHE A 87 -0.96 -26.11 4.51
CA PHE A 87 -1.48 -27.04 5.52
C PHE A 87 -2.98 -26.87 5.78
N THR A 88 -3.61 -25.87 5.17
CA THR A 88 -5.03 -25.57 5.37
C THR A 88 -5.89 -26.28 4.32
N PRO A 89 -6.98 -26.96 4.71
CA PRO A 89 -7.89 -27.57 3.74
C PRO A 89 -8.46 -26.51 2.79
N LYS A 90 -8.46 -26.80 1.46
CA LYS A 90 -9.09 -25.93 0.45
C LYS A 90 -10.59 -25.84 0.72
N THR A 91 -11.00 -24.79 1.41
CA THR A 91 -12.40 -24.49 1.74
C THR A 91 -12.80 -23.19 1.04
N LYS A 92 -14.05 -23.10 0.60
CA LYS A 92 -14.56 -21.87 -0.03
C LYS A 92 -14.78 -20.84 1.06
N SER A 93 -13.88 -19.88 1.20
CA SER A 93 -14.18 -18.64 1.91
C SER A 93 -15.17 -17.83 1.06
N TYR A 94 -16.40 -17.65 1.55
CA TYR A 94 -17.51 -17.05 0.81
C TYR A 94 -17.51 -15.50 0.82
N ASN A 95 -16.36 -14.84 0.99
CA ASN A 95 -16.32 -13.38 1.15
C ASN A 95 -15.96 -12.58 -0.11
N ARG A 96 -15.72 -13.22 -1.27
CA ARG A 96 -15.30 -12.52 -2.50
C ARG A 96 -16.35 -11.54 -3.03
N GLU A 97 -17.63 -11.89 -2.94
CA GLU A 97 -18.71 -11.01 -3.40
C GLU A 97 -18.84 -9.75 -2.51
N PHE A 98 -18.69 -9.92 -1.20
CA PHE A 98 -18.67 -8.82 -0.23
C PHE A 98 -17.45 -7.91 -0.44
N LEU A 99 -16.26 -8.49 -0.59
CA LEU A 99 -15.04 -7.73 -0.90
C LEU A 99 -15.16 -6.97 -2.23
N SER A 100 -15.71 -7.60 -3.27
CA SER A 100 -15.97 -6.91 -4.53
C SER A 100 -16.96 -5.74 -4.38
N LYS A 101 -17.99 -5.87 -3.52
CA LYS A 101 -18.91 -4.76 -3.21
C LYS A 101 -18.23 -3.66 -2.41
N ILE A 102 -17.28 -3.99 -1.54
CA ILE A 102 -16.45 -3.01 -0.82
C ILE A 102 -15.56 -2.25 -1.80
N PHE A 103 -14.83 -2.93 -2.69
CA PHE A 103 -13.91 -2.27 -3.63
C PHE A 103 -14.62 -1.31 -4.57
N GLN A 104 -15.84 -1.65 -5.00
CA GLN A 104 -16.68 -0.76 -5.81
C GLN A 104 -17.06 0.56 -5.11
N LYS A 105 -17.02 0.61 -3.77
CA LYS A 105 -17.27 1.83 -2.99
C LYS A 105 -16.00 2.66 -2.74
N GLY A 106 -14.85 2.23 -3.28
CA GLY A 106 -13.55 2.86 -3.11
C GLY A 106 -12.72 2.28 -1.94
N PRO A 107 -11.52 2.82 -1.70
CA PRO A 107 -10.60 2.39 -0.64
C PRO A 107 -11.10 2.68 0.77
N LEU A 108 -11.89 3.75 0.96
CA LEU A 108 -12.28 4.21 2.29
C LEU A 108 -12.98 3.13 3.14
N PRO A 109 -14.01 2.41 2.66
CA PRO A 109 -14.64 1.36 3.44
C PRO A 109 -13.70 0.20 3.76
N PHE A 110 -12.72 -0.07 2.90
CA PHE A 110 -11.70 -1.10 3.13
C PHE A 110 -10.73 -0.67 4.24
N TYR A 111 -10.20 0.55 4.17
CA TYR A 111 -9.36 1.11 5.24
C TYR A 111 -10.08 1.17 6.57
N PHE A 112 -11.36 1.56 6.57
CA PHE A 112 -12.18 1.60 7.77
C PHE A 112 -12.42 0.21 8.35
N LEU A 113 -12.65 -0.81 7.51
CA LEU A 113 -12.78 -2.19 7.95
C LEU A 113 -11.52 -2.64 8.70
N ILE A 114 -10.34 -2.46 8.10
CA ILE A 114 -9.07 -2.85 8.72
C ILE A 114 -8.78 -2.06 9.99
N LEU A 115 -9.09 -0.76 10.00
CA LEU A 115 -9.00 0.05 11.21
C LEU A 115 -9.88 -0.49 12.35
N VAL A 116 -11.13 -0.84 12.05
CA VAL A 116 -12.06 -1.43 13.03
C VAL A 116 -11.55 -2.79 13.52
N GLU A 117 -10.99 -3.62 12.63
CA GLU A 117 -10.38 -4.89 13.00
C GLU A 117 -9.22 -4.69 13.99
N GLU A 118 -8.30 -3.77 13.72
CA GLU A 118 -7.19 -3.46 14.63
C GLU A 118 -7.66 -2.88 15.96
N ILE A 119 -8.68 -2.00 15.92
CA ILE A 119 -9.25 -1.42 17.14
C ILE A 119 -9.85 -2.52 18.01
N PHE A 120 -10.66 -3.40 17.41
CA PHE A 120 -11.32 -4.47 18.14
C PHE A 120 -10.33 -5.54 18.63
N ALA A 121 -9.43 -6.01 17.76
CA ALA A 121 -8.55 -7.13 18.08
C ALA A 121 -7.38 -6.76 18.99
N ARG A 122 -6.88 -5.50 18.95
CA ARG A 122 -5.71 -5.08 19.72
C ARG A 122 -5.94 -3.84 20.58
N PHE A 123 -6.36 -2.72 20.01
CA PHE A 123 -6.44 -1.46 20.77
C PHE A 123 -7.36 -1.58 22.00
N LEU A 124 -8.54 -2.18 21.81
CA LEU A 124 -9.52 -2.39 22.87
C LEU A 124 -8.96 -3.29 23.98
N PHE A 125 -8.41 -4.46 23.65
CA PHE A 125 -7.94 -5.42 24.66
C PHE A 125 -6.65 -4.98 25.33
N ILE A 126 -5.67 -4.50 24.56
CA ILE A 126 -4.33 -4.20 25.06
C ILE A 126 -4.30 -2.81 25.71
N THR A 127 -4.81 -1.78 25.04
CA THR A 127 -4.71 -0.40 25.51
C THR A 127 -5.89 0.02 26.37
N VAL A 128 -7.14 -0.16 25.91
CA VAL A 128 -8.30 0.28 26.70
C VAL A 128 -8.48 -0.59 27.94
N ILE A 129 -8.63 -1.91 27.76
CA ILE A 129 -8.89 -2.84 28.86
C ILE A 129 -7.62 -3.07 29.67
N GLY A 130 -6.51 -3.42 29.02
CA GLY A 130 -5.24 -3.68 29.70
C GLY A 130 -4.69 -2.43 30.38
N THR A 131 -4.33 -1.40 29.61
CA THR A 131 -3.65 -0.23 30.16
C THR A 131 -4.58 0.72 30.92
N TRP A 132 -5.71 1.16 30.34
CA TRP A 132 -6.51 2.24 30.91
C TRP A 132 -7.44 1.79 32.04
N ILE A 133 -8.05 0.61 31.92
CA ILE A 133 -9.00 0.10 32.91
C ILE A 133 -8.24 -0.66 34.00
N PHE A 134 -7.52 -1.73 33.65
CA PHE A 134 -6.92 -2.62 34.63
C PHE A 134 -5.53 -2.22 35.09
N HIS A 135 -4.88 -1.24 34.46
CA HIS A 135 -3.47 -0.90 34.71
C HIS A 135 -2.59 -2.17 34.71
N ALA A 136 -2.89 -3.06 33.77
CA ALA A 136 -2.38 -4.41 33.70
C ALA A 136 -0.85 -4.43 33.60
N GLY A 137 -0.22 -5.25 34.44
CA GLY A 137 1.17 -5.63 34.25
C GLY A 137 1.34 -6.48 32.98
N TYR A 138 2.59 -6.65 32.55
CA TYR A 138 2.95 -7.37 31.33
C TYR A 138 2.27 -8.75 31.16
N PRO A 139 2.22 -9.63 32.19
CA PRO A 139 1.57 -10.93 32.04
C PRO A 139 0.08 -10.82 31.72
N THR A 140 -0.61 -9.88 32.37
CA THR A 140 -2.04 -9.62 32.14
C THR A 140 -2.28 -9.03 30.74
N MET A 141 -1.38 -8.18 30.23
CA MET A 141 -1.45 -7.69 28.84
C MET A 141 -1.33 -8.83 27.82
N ILE A 142 -0.42 -9.79 28.03
CA ILE A 142 -0.29 -10.96 27.14
C ILE A 142 -1.55 -11.83 27.17
N ILE A 143 -2.14 -12.06 28.36
CA ILE A 143 -3.41 -12.79 28.47
C ILE A 143 -4.52 -12.08 27.69
N LEU A 144 -4.66 -10.77 27.84
CA LEU A 144 -5.67 -9.98 27.11
C LEU A 144 -5.46 -10.02 25.60
N LEU A 145 -4.20 -9.96 25.14
CA LEU A 145 -3.84 -10.14 23.73
C LEU A 145 -4.25 -11.51 23.22
N LEU A 146 -3.95 -12.58 23.95
CA LEU A 146 -4.34 -13.94 23.56
C LEU A 146 -5.86 -14.12 23.52
N VAL A 147 -6.60 -13.54 24.47
CA VAL A 147 -8.07 -13.55 24.47
C VAL A 147 -8.62 -12.79 23.27
N GLY A 148 -8.15 -11.56 23.01
CA GLY A 148 -8.55 -10.78 21.84
C GLY A 148 -8.27 -11.51 20.52
N ASN A 149 -7.11 -12.15 20.42
CA ASN A 149 -6.71 -12.91 19.25
C ASN A 149 -7.56 -14.19 19.05
N CYS A 150 -7.88 -14.91 20.13
CA CYS A 150 -8.81 -16.03 20.10
C CYS A 150 -10.21 -15.61 19.64
N LEU A 151 -10.72 -14.47 20.14
CA LEU A 151 -12.02 -13.94 19.74
C LEU A 151 -12.04 -13.55 18.26
N TRP A 152 -11.00 -12.88 17.78
CA TRP A 152 -10.91 -12.50 16.37
C TRP A 152 -10.75 -13.72 15.44
N ALA A 153 -9.98 -14.74 15.83
CA ALA A 153 -9.92 -16.01 15.09
C ALA A 153 -11.27 -16.75 15.12
N ALA A 154 -12.01 -16.67 16.23
CA ALA A 154 -13.35 -17.24 16.34
C ALA A 154 -14.36 -16.51 15.41
N LEU A 155 -14.29 -15.19 15.28
CA LEU A 155 -15.11 -14.46 14.29
C LEU A 155 -14.88 -14.99 12.87
N HIS A 156 -13.61 -15.23 12.51
CA HIS A 156 -13.25 -15.81 11.22
C HIS A 156 -13.75 -17.26 11.06
N TYR A 157 -13.84 -18.03 12.14
CA TYR A 157 -14.39 -19.38 12.12
C TYR A 157 -15.88 -19.36 11.80
N TYR A 158 -16.61 -18.36 12.30
CA TYR A 158 -18.03 -18.18 12.04
C TYR A 158 -18.37 -17.54 10.68
N ASN A 159 -17.38 -17.02 9.95
CA ASN A 159 -17.56 -16.54 8.58
C ASN A 159 -17.87 -17.67 7.57
N TYR A 160 -17.59 -18.92 7.93
CA TYR A 160 -17.97 -20.09 7.13
C TYR A 160 -19.46 -20.41 7.36
N LYS A 161 -20.28 -20.26 6.31
CA LYS A 161 -21.72 -20.54 6.35
C LYS A 161 -22.01 -22.00 6.70
N ASP A 162 -21.34 -22.92 6.00
CA ASP A 162 -21.51 -24.36 6.19
C ASP A 162 -20.73 -24.83 7.41
N LYS A 163 -21.42 -25.48 8.36
CA LYS A 163 -20.80 -26.00 9.59
C LYS A 163 -19.69 -27.02 9.32
N THR A 164 -19.75 -27.72 8.20
CA THR A 164 -18.76 -28.71 7.75
C THR A 164 -17.42 -28.10 7.36
N ASP A 165 -17.41 -26.82 6.96
CA ASP A 165 -16.22 -26.06 6.58
C ASP A 165 -15.54 -25.39 7.78
N ARG A 166 -16.25 -25.33 8.92
CA ARG A 166 -15.76 -24.75 10.17
C ARG A 166 -14.76 -25.69 10.86
N LYS A 167 -13.54 -25.74 10.33
CA LYS A 167 -12.43 -26.52 10.91
C LYS A 167 -11.45 -25.58 11.61
N LEU A 168 -10.95 -25.96 12.79
CA LEU A 168 -9.97 -25.14 13.54
C LEU A 168 -8.72 -24.83 12.70
N LEU A 169 -8.27 -25.78 11.89
CA LEU A 169 -7.13 -25.60 10.98
C LEU A 169 -7.35 -24.47 9.97
N VAL A 170 -8.60 -24.13 9.64
CA VAL A 170 -8.93 -23.09 8.66
C VAL A 170 -8.78 -21.68 9.24
N VAL A 171 -8.78 -21.53 10.57
CA VAL A 171 -8.57 -20.25 11.27
C VAL A 171 -7.22 -20.13 11.96
N LEU A 172 -6.40 -21.18 11.88
CA LEU A 172 -5.03 -21.15 12.36
C LEU A 172 -4.17 -20.07 11.66
N PRO A 173 -4.25 -19.86 10.33
CA PRO A 173 -3.53 -18.76 9.67
C PRO A 173 -3.87 -17.41 10.30
N GLN A 174 -5.15 -17.24 10.65
CA GLN A 174 -5.66 -16.01 11.22
C GLN A 174 -5.02 -15.86 12.59
N PHE A 175 -5.24 -16.83 13.49
CA PHE A 175 -4.68 -16.81 14.83
C PHE A 175 -3.16 -16.50 14.85
N VAL A 176 -2.37 -17.15 13.99
CA VAL A 176 -0.93 -16.88 13.87
C VAL A 176 -0.67 -15.45 13.40
N GLY A 177 -1.35 -14.99 12.34
CA GLY A 177 -1.24 -13.62 11.85
C GLY A 177 -1.58 -12.58 12.92
N GLY A 178 -2.59 -12.86 13.74
CA GLY A 178 -2.97 -11.96 14.83
C GLY A 178 -2.00 -11.97 16.02
N LEU A 179 -1.25 -13.05 16.27
CA LEU A 179 -0.10 -13.03 17.18
C LEU A 179 1.05 -12.19 16.63
N VAL A 180 1.31 -12.26 15.33
CA VAL A 180 2.34 -11.41 14.70
C VAL A 180 1.95 -9.94 14.82
N LEU A 181 0.71 -9.58 14.46
CA LEU A 181 0.22 -8.21 14.63
C LEU A 181 0.19 -7.75 16.10
N GLY A 182 -0.12 -8.64 17.04
CA GLY A 182 -0.04 -8.36 18.47
C GLY A 182 1.40 -8.07 18.95
N TYR A 183 2.38 -8.83 18.45
CA TYR A 183 3.80 -8.55 18.68
C TYR A 183 4.20 -7.17 18.15
N ILE A 184 3.80 -6.86 16.92
CA ILE A 184 4.08 -5.57 16.26
C ILE A 184 3.46 -4.42 17.06
N TYR A 185 2.21 -4.59 17.51
CA TYR A 185 1.53 -3.62 18.35
C TYR A 185 2.30 -3.33 19.64
N LEU A 186 2.71 -4.38 20.36
CA LEU A 186 3.43 -4.23 21.63
C LEU A 186 4.80 -3.58 21.45
N ARG A 187 5.52 -3.93 20.37
CA ARG A 187 6.90 -3.45 20.13
C ARG A 187 6.97 -2.09 19.47
N TYR A 188 6.09 -1.82 18.51
CA TYR A 188 6.17 -0.67 17.61
C TYR A 188 4.92 0.22 17.61
N GLY A 189 3.86 -0.21 18.32
CA GLY A 189 2.63 0.57 18.48
C GLY A 189 1.55 0.30 17.43
N PHE A 190 0.38 0.90 17.67
CA PHE A 190 -0.84 0.68 16.89
C PHE A 190 -0.70 1.05 15.41
N ILE A 191 -0.07 2.20 15.10
CA ILE A 191 0.02 2.67 13.71
C ILE A 191 0.88 1.73 12.85
N VAL A 192 1.93 1.12 13.42
CA VAL A 192 2.77 0.15 12.69
C VAL A 192 1.97 -1.13 12.46
N ALA A 193 1.28 -1.63 13.47
CA ALA A 193 0.43 -2.81 13.34
C ALA A 193 -0.65 -2.60 12.25
N LEU A 194 -1.32 -1.43 12.26
CA LEU A 194 -2.32 -1.08 11.24
C LEU A 194 -1.74 -1.03 9.83
N LEU A 195 -0.58 -0.40 9.64
CA LEU A 195 0.05 -0.29 8.32
C LEU A 195 0.61 -1.62 7.82
N VAL A 196 1.09 -2.48 8.72
CA VAL A 196 1.49 -3.86 8.37
C VAL A 196 0.26 -4.68 7.97
N HIS A 197 -0.84 -4.61 8.71
CA HIS A 197 -2.07 -5.32 8.34
C HIS A 197 -2.58 -4.86 6.97
N LEU A 198 -2.66 -3.54 6.75
CA LEU A 198 -3.03 -2.98 5.45
C LEU A 198 -2.12 -3.50 4.34
N THR A 199 -0.81 -3.39 4.51
CA THR A 199 0.15 -3.82 3.48
C THR A 199 0.05 -5.31 3.20
N TYR A 200 -0.05 -6.15 4.25
CA TYR A 200 -0.28 -7.59 4.12
C TYR A 200 -1.54 -7.89 3.31
N ASP A 201 -2.64 -7.22 3.61
CA ASP A 201 -3.90 -7.42 2.90
C ASP A 201 -3.82 -6.97 1.45
N PHE A 202 -3.16 -5.84 1.15
CA PHE A 202 -2.93 -5.44 -0.24
C PHE A 202 -2.10 -6.45 -1.02
N ILE A 203 -1.08 -7.07 -0.40
CA ILE A 203 -0.33 -8.16 -1.02
C ILE A 203 -1.26 -9.35 -1.29
N ALA A 204 -2.08 -9.75 -0.32
CA ALA A 204 -3.02 -10.85 -0.49
C ALA A 204 -4.06 -10.57 -1.58
N LEU A 205 -4.49 -9.33 -1.74
CA LEU A 205 -5.47 -8.88 -2.73
C LEU A 205 -4.94 -8.87 -4.17
N ILE A 206 -3.63 -8.98 -4.39
CA ILE A 206 -3.04 -9.12 -5.74
C ILE A 206 -3.67 -10.31 -6.50
N ALA A 207 -4.06 -11.37 -5.80
CA ALA A 207 -4.68 -12.55 -6.39
C ALA A 207 -6.11 -12.32 -6.91
N ASP A 208 -6.81 -11.26 -6.47
CA ASP A 208 -8.14 -10.91 -6.98
C ASP A 208 -8.01 -10.08 -8.26
N LYS A 209 -7.72 -10.77 -9.36
CA LYS A 209 -7.59 -10.19 -10.70
C LYS A 209 -8.86 -10.29 -11.52
N LYS A 210 -9.18 -9.20 -12.22
CA LYS A 210 -10.26 -9.11 -13.21
C LYS A 210 -9.76 -8.78 -14.62
N GLN A 211 -8.50 -8.39 -14.78
CA GLN A 211 -7.92 -8.06 -16.09
C GLN A 211 -6.89 -9.12 -16.51
N ASN A 212 -6.94 -9.55 -17.77
CA ASN A 212 -5.85 -10.28 -18.41
C ASN A 212 -4.99 -9.30 -19.22
N ASN A 213 -4.05 -8.65 -18.55
CA ASN A 213 -3.26 -7.56 -19.11
C ASN A 213 -1.78 -7.93 -19.32
N LEU A 214 -1.41 -9.22 -19.35
CA LEU A 214 -0.01 -9.66 -19.41
C LEU A 214 0.78 -9.00 -20.56
N ALA A 215 0.28 -9.08 -21.79
CA ALA A 215 0.96 -8.53 -22.96
C ALA A 215 1.11 -7.00 -22.84
N GLN A 216 0.04 -6.33 -22.42
CA GLN A 216 0.04 -4.89 -22.20
C GLN A 216 1.02 -4.48 -21.09
N SER A 217 1.07 -5.23 -20.00
CA SER A 217 2.00 -5.00 -18.90
C SER A 217 3.45 -5.17 -19.34
N ILE A 218 3.77 -6.10 -20.25
CA ILE A 218 5.13 -6.21 -20.82
C ILE A 218 5.49 -4.95 -21.62
N VAL A 219 4.59 -4.50 -22.51
CA VAL A 219 4.80 -3.29 -23.32
C VAL A 219 4.98 -2.05 -22.42
N ASN A 220 4.09 -1.88 -21.44
CA ASN A 220 4.19 -0.78 -20.48
C ASN A 220 5.45 -0.87 -19.62
N THR A 221 5.89 -2.08 -19.25
CA THR A 221 7.18 -2.27 -18.53
C THR A 221 8.34 -1.76 -19.37
N ILE A 222 8.41 -2.12 -20.66
CA ILE A 222 9.49 -1.65 -21.56
C ILE A 222 9.47 -0.12 -21.66
N TYR A 223 8.28 0.47 -21.84
CA TYR A 223 8.11 1.93 -21.85
C TYR A 223 8.67 2.57 -20.58
N TRP A 224 8.25 2.10 -19.40
CA TRP A 224 8.70 2.67 -18.13
C TRP A 224 10.18 2.42 -17.84
N VAL A 225 10.77 1.33 -18.32
CA VAL A 225 12.23 1.12 -18.27
C VAL A 225 12.95 2.19 -19.08
N ILE A 226 12.48 2.51 -20.28
CA ILE A 226 13.08 3.58 -21.10
C ILE A 226 12.96 4.93 -20.38
N VAL A 227 11.77 5.27 -19.86
CA VAL A 227 11.55 6.51 -19.10
C VAL A 227 12.42 6.56 -17.84
N PHE A 228 12.56 5.44 -17.13
CA PHE A 228 13.46 5.32 -15.99
C PHE A 228 14.90 5.61 -16.39
N LEU A 229 15.41 4.98 -17.45
CA LEU A 229 16.80 5.17 -17.90
C LEU A 229 17.07 6.62 -18.33
N ILE A 230 16.13 7.25 -19.04
CA ILE A 230 16.25 8.65 -19.47
C ILE A 230 16.26 9.58 -18.25
N SER A 231 15.28 9.44 -17.35
CA SER A 231 15.20 10.29 -16.14
C SER A 231 16.39 10.06 -15.20
N TRP A 232 16.84 8.81 -15.05
CA TRP A 232 18.04 8.46 -14.28
C TRP A 232 19.29 9.09 -14.89
N TRP A 233 19.45 9.05 -16.21
CA TRP A 233 20.58 9.68 -16.89
C TRP A 233 20.59 11.20 -16.69
N ILE A 234 19.43 11.87 -16.82
CA ILE A 234 19.31 13.32 -16.56
C ILE A 234 19.74 13.66 -15.13
N LEU A 235 19.28 12.89 -14.14
CA LEU A 235 19.62 13.11 -12.73
C LEU A 235 21.12 12.92 -12.46
N ASN A 236 21.70 11.81 -12.93
CA ASN A 236 23.13 11.54 -12.73
C ASN A 236 24.03 12.55 -13.46
N ALA A 237 23.65 12.98 -14.67
CA ALA A 237 24.38 14.01 -15.41
C ALA A 237 24.43 15.36 -14.65
N ASN A 238 23.49 15.59 -13.74
CA ASN A 238 23.43 16.77 -12.87
C ASN A 238 23.90 16.49 -11.43
N GLY A 239 24.54 15.34 -11.18
CA GLY A 239 25.07 14.97 -9.87
C GLY A 239 24.01 14.67 -8.80
N ILE A 240 22.77 14.39 -9.20
CA ILE A 240 21.67 14.08 -8.29
C ILE A 240 21.47 12.56 -8.23
N LEU A 241 21.62 11.98 -7.04
CA LEU A 241 21.21 10.61 -6.77
C LEU A 241 19.81 10.60 -6.13
N LEU A 242 18.88 9.82 -6.69
CA LEU A 242 17.51 9.71 -6.17
C LEU A 242 17.50 9.36 -4.67
N VAL A 243 18.37 8.42 -4.25
CA VAL A 243 18.50 8.00 -2.85
C VAL A 243 18.86 9.16 -1.93
N GLN A 244 19.67 10.13 -2.38
CA GLN A 244 20.06 11.28 -1.56
C GLN A 244 18.89 12.25 -1.36
N ILE A 245 18.05 12.45 -2.38
CA ILE A 245 16.86 13.30 -2.26
C ILE A 245 15.83 12.63 -1.36
N LEU A 246 15.55 11.34 -1.61
CA LEU A 246 14.61 10.58 -0.81
C LEU A 246 15.06 10.50 0.65
N SER A 247 16.36 10.27 0.93
CA SER A 247 16.84 10.17 2.30
C SER A 247 16.66 11.46 3.09
N GLN A 248 16.76 12.63 2.47
CA GLN A 248 16.45 13.90 3.14
C GLN A 248 14.98 13.96 3.57
N TRP A 249 14.06 13.50 2.72
CA TRP A 249 12.62 13.47 3.02
C TRP A 249 12.24 12.41 4.05
N PHE A 250 13.01 11.31 4.16
CA PHE A 250 12.75 10.22 5.09
C PHE A 250 13.54 10.28 6.41
N VAL A 251 14.58 11.13 6.50
CA VAL A 251 15.53 11.15 7.63
C VAL A 251 15.68 12.53 8.29
N MET A 252 15.56 13.65 7.56
CA MET A 252 15.88 14.96 8.12
C MET A 252 14.64 15.81 8.40
N GLU A 253 14.64 16.51 9.54
CA GLU A 253 13.70 17.60 9.86
C GLU A 253 13.88 18.83 8.95
N ASN A 254 15.03 18.92 8.26
CA ASN A 254 15.31 19.98 7.28
C ASN A 254 14.99 19.52 5.86
N PHE A 255 14.02 20.22 5.29
CA PHE A 255 13.17 19.79 4.19
C PHE A 255 13.55 20.39 2.81
N VAL A 256 14.65 21.13 2.75
CA VAL A 256 15.10 21.79 1.51
C VAL A 256 16.08 20.87 0.80
N ALA A 257 15.82 20.51 -0.46
CA ALA A 257 16.82 19.95 -1.37
C ALA A 257 17.55 21.12 -2.08
N PRO A 258 18.59 21.72 -1.46
CA PRO A 258 19.12 23.00 -1.92
C PRO A 258 19.81 22.78 -3.26
N GLY A 259 19.52 23.63 -4.24
CA GLY A 259 20.14 23.57 -5.57
C GLY A 259 19.45 22.66 -6.59
N VAL A 260 18.32 21.99 -6.25
CA VAL A 260 17.55 21.23 -7.24
C VAL A 260 16.55 22.14 -7.95
N SER A 261 16.71 22.31 -9.26
CA SER A 261 15.78 23.09 -10.08
C SER A 261 14.43 22.37 -10.24
N MET A 262 13.38 23.12 -10.60
CA MET A 262 12.05 22.56 -10.89
C MET A 262 12.11 21.43 -11.94
N TRP A 263 12.95 21.58 -12.98
CA TRP A 263 13.11 20.59 -14.05
C TRP A 263 13.75 19.29 -13.55
N LEU A 264 14.75 19.41 -12.69
CA LEU A 264 15.37 18.25 -12.06
C LEU A 264 14.40 17.57 -11.08
N MET A 265 13.53 18.34 -10.41
CA MET A 265 12.48 17.76 -9.56
C MET A 265 11.41 17.02 -10.37
N ALA A 266 11.06 17.50 -11.57
CA ALA A 266 10.21 16.74 -12.49
C ALA A 266 10.88 15.40 -12.89
N ALA A 267 12.19 15.41 -13.15
CA ALA A 267 12.94 14.18 -13.40
C ALA A 267 12.97 13.24 -12.18
N VAL A 268 13.07 13.76 -10.95
CA VAL A 268 12.96 12.97 -9.70
C VAL A 268 11.59 12.28 -9.62
N LEU A 269 10.50 13.03 -9.80
CA LEU A 269 9.14 12.48 -9.76
C LEU A 269 8.94 11.41 -10.84
N ILE A 270 9.36 11.70 -12.07
CA ILE A 270 9.27 10.74 -13.19
C ILE A 270 10.09 9.49 -12.91
N ASN A 271 11.31 9.63 -12.37
CA ASN A 271 12.17 8.49 -12.06
C ASN A 271 11.53 7.59 -10.99
N PHE A 272 11.04 8.19 -9.89
CA PHE A 272 10.35 7.45 -8.83
C PHE A 272 9.05 6.78 -9.32
N LYS A 273 8.25 7.52 -10.11
CA LYS A 273 7.04 7.01 -10.75
C LYS A 273 7.35 5.85 -11.69
N SER A 274 8.45 5.92 -12.44
CA SER A 274 8.87 4.85 -13.35
C SER A 274 9.22 3.58 -12.58
N ILE A 275 9.96 3.68 -11.46
CA ILE A 275 10.27 2.52 -10.60
C ILE A 275 8.98 1.86 -10.11
N SER A 276 8.04 2.67 -9.60
CA SER A 276 6.76 2.16 -9.08
C SER A 276 5.95 1.46 -10.18
N ASN A 277 5.87 2.03 -11.37
CA ASN A 277 5.15 1.44 -12.51
C ASN A 277 5.83 0.20 -13.08
N ILE A 278 7.17 0.16 -13.14
CA ILE A 278 7.92 -1.04 -13.54
C ILE A 278 7.52 -2.20 -12.62
N ILE A 279 7.52 -1.97 -11.30
CA ILE A 279 7.13 -2.98 -10.31
C ILE A 279 5.70 -3.47 -10.58
N THR A 280 4.72 -2.57 -10.68
CA THR A 280 3.32 -2.99 -10.80
C THR A 280 2.98 -3.61 -12.15
N HIS A 281 3.65 -3.20 -13.24
CA HIS A 281 3.52 -3.86 -14.53
C HIS A 281 4.24 -5.22 -14.58
N MET A 282 5.41 -5.37 -13.92
CA MET A 282 6.04 -6.70 -13.76
C MET A 282 5.16 -7.66 -12.96
N LEU A 283 4.39 -7.14 -12.00
CA LEU A 283 3.35 -7.89 -11.29
C LEU A 283 2.03 -7.97 -12.06
N ALA A 284 1.94 -7.36 -13.24
CA ALA A 284 0.74 -7.18 -14.05
C ALA A 284 -0.51 -6.81 -13.26
N LEU A 285 -0.41 -5.93 -12.26
CA LEU A 285 -1.55 -5.53 -11.43
C LEU A 285 -2.68 -4.92 -12.28
N ASP A 286 -3.92 -5.12 -11.84
CA ASP A 286 -5.06 -4.49 -12.51
C ASP A 286 -4.96 -2.97 -12.38
N ARG A 287 -5.47 -2.25 -13.37
CA ARG A 287 -5.50 -0.78 -13.33
C ARG A 287 -6.45 -0.27 -12.25
N THR A 288 -6.07 0.83 -11.60
CA THR A 288 -6.86 1.52 -10.57
C THR A 288 -8.10 2.20 -11.14
N SER A 289 -8.03 2.66 -12.38
CA SER A 289 -9.14 3.25 -13.13
C SER A 289 -9.21 2.70 -14.55
N PRO A 290 -10.41 2.62 -15.17
CA PRO A 290 -10.52 2.30 -16.59
C PRO A 290 -9.87 3.42 -17.43
N VAL A 291 -9.11 3.04 -18.46
CA VAL A 291 -8.61 4.02 -19.45
C VAL A 291 -9.82 4.57 -20.19
N ALA A 292 -9.97 5.89 -20.18
CA ALA A 292 -11.07 6.50 -20.91
C ALA A 292 -10.82 6.32 -22.42
N GLU A 293 -11.76 5.74 -23.15
CA GLU A 293 -11.69 5.59 -24.62
C GLU A 293 -11.46 6.94 -25.33
N SER A 294 -11.74 8.06 -24.67
CA SER A 294 -11.48 9.40 -25.18
C SER A 294 -10.00 9.75 -25.28
N VAL A 295 -9.11 9.09 -24.52
CA VAL A 295 -7.68 9.42 -24.44
C VAL A 295 -6.99 9.27 -25.81
N SER A 296 -7.34 8.25 -26.59
CA SER A 296 -6.81 8.04 -27.96
C SER A 296 -7.16 9.18 -28.93
N LYS A 297 -8.18 9.97 -28.62
CA LYS A 297 -8.68 11.05 -29.48
C LYS A 297 -8.09 12.42 -29.15
N TRP A 298 -7.23 12.51 -28.13
CA TRP A 298 -6.67 13.79 -27.73
C TRP A 298 -5.53 14.21 -28.66
N THR A 299 -5.60 15.46 -29.14
CA THR A 299 -4.47 16.06 -29.86
C THR A 299 -3.37 16.43 -28.86
N LEU A 300 -2.12 16.54 -29.31
CA LEU A 300 -0.99 16.94 -28.45
C LEU A 300 -1.29 18.23 -27.66
N GLY A 301 -1.87 19.23 -28.33
CA GLY A 301 -2.26 20.50 -27.69
C GLY A 301 -3.32 20.31 -26.60
N LEU A 302 -4.35 19.49 -26.86
CA LEU A 302 -5.38 19.19 -25.87
C LEU A 302 -4.80 18.41 -24.68
N THR A 303 -3.93 17.44 -24.92
CA THR A 303 -3.23 16.67 -23.88
C THR A 303 -2.46 17.60 -22.93
N ILE A 304 -1.67 18.54 -23.48
CA ILE A 304 -0.91 19.51 -22.67
C ILE A 304 -1.87 20.34 -21.80
N VAL A 305 -2.94 20.88 -22.38
CA VAL A 305 -3.91 21.70 -21.63
C VAL A 305 -4.58 20.91 -20.51
N LEU A 306 -5.01 19.68 -20.78
CA LEU A 306 -5.69 18.84 -19.80
C LEU A 306 -4.77 18.44 -18.64
N TYR A 307 -3.50 18.11 -18.91
CA TYR A 307 -2.55 17.81 -17.84
C TYR A 307 -2.09 19.04 -17.06
N LEU A 308 -2.08 20.24 -17.68
CA LEU A 308 -1.90 21.49 -16.93
C LEU A 308 -3.07 21.74 -15.98
N LEU A 309 -4.32 21.55 -16.44
CA LEU A 309 -5.50 21.65 -15.59
C LEU A 309 -5.49 20.59 -14.48
N ALA A 310 -5.11 19.35 -14.78
CA ALA A 310 -4.92 18.31 -13.78
C ALA A 310 -3.84 18.71 -12.76
N GLY A 311 -2.72 19.28 -13.22
CA GLY A 311 -1.67 19.81 -12.35
C GLY A 311 -2.16 20.91 -11.41
N VAL A 312 -3.01 21.83 -11.90
CA VAL A 312 -3.69 22.87 -11.08
C VAL A 312 -4.53 22.23 -9.98
N VAL A 313 -5.37 21.25 -10.34
CA VAL A 313 -6.25 20.56 -9.40
C VAL A 313 -5.43 19.77 -8.37
N THR A 314 -4.46 18.96 -8.80
CA THR A 314 -3.62 18.13 -7.93
C THR A 314 -2.80 18.99 -6.97
N ALA A 315 -2.12 20.03 -7.46
CA ALA A 315 -1.35 20.95 -6.61
C ALA A 315 -2.27 21.68 -5.62
N GLY A 316 -3.46 22.11 -6.06
CA GLY A 316 -4.42 22.80 -5.21
C GLY A 316 -4.95 21.91 -4.09
N ILE A 317 -5.28 20.66 -4.39
CA ILE A 317 -5.74 19.67 -3.42
C ILE A 317 -4.64 19.34 -2.41
N ILE A 318 -3.43 19.03 -2.90
CA ILE A 318 -2.28 18.70 -2.04
C ILE A 318 -1.96 19.85 -1.09
N LEU A 319 -1.81 21.06 -1.60
CA LEU A 319 -1.48 22.24 -0.78
C LEU A 319 -2.63 22.60 0.16
N GLY A 320 -3.88 22.45 -0.28
CA GLY A 320 -5.07 22.69 0.54
C GLY A 320 -5.14 21.74 1.74
N PHE A 321 -4.99 20.43 1.52
CA PHE A 321 -4.95 19.45 2.62
C PHE A 321 -3.72 19.63 3.50
N ASN A 322 -2.56 19.90 2.92
CA ASN A 322 -1.33 20.16 3.68
C ASN A 322 -1.48 21.39 4.60
N TRP A 323 -2.08 22.47 4.09
CA TRP A 323 -2.40 23.67 4.88
C TRP A 323 -3.40 23.35 6.00
N PHE A 324 -4.51 22.67 5.66
CA PHE A 324 -5.55 22.30 6.63
C PHE A 324 -5.00 21.43 7.77
N LEU A 325 -4.23 20.39 7.45
CA LEU A 325 -3.61 19.54 8.47
C LEU A 325 -2.58 20.30 9.29
N GLY A 326 -1.87 21.28 8.70
CA GLY A 326 -0.94 22.16 9.40
C GLY A 326 -1.58 23.01 10.52
N LEU A 327 -2.91 23.14 10.55
CA LEU A 327 -3.64 23.84 11.63
C LEU A 327 -3.67 23.04 12.95
N PHE A 328 -3.37 21.74 12.92
CA PHE A 328 -3.40 20.87 14.10
C PHE A 328 -1.98 20.62 14.62
N SER A 329 -1.78 20.79 15.93
CA SER A 329 -0.45 20.72 16.56
C SER A 329 0.32 19.42 16.30
N ILE A 330 -0.38 18.29 16.19
CA ILE A 330 0.21 16.96 15.93
C ILE A 330 0.83 16.89 14.51
N PHE A 331 0.25 17.57 13.53
CA PHE A 331 0.71 17.56 12.14
C PHE A 331 1.54 18.78 11.77
N ALA A 332 1.48 19.85 12.57
CA ALA A 332 2.30 21.04 12.38
C ALA A 332 3.80 20.74 12.55
N THR A 333 4.14 19.88 13.51
CA THR A 333 5.53 19.53 13.85
C THR A 333 6.06 18.29 13.13
N ASN A 334 5.18 17.45 12.56
CA ASN A 334 5.57 16.22 11.87
C ASN A 334 5.14 16.24 10.40
N ILE A 335 5.98 16.88 9.56
CA ILE A 335 5.73 17.05 8.11
C ILE A 335 5.59 15.71 7.40
N ALA A 336 6.39 14.71 7.78
CA ALA A 336 6.33 13.40 7.15
C ALA A 336 5.02 12.66 7.45
N LEU A 337 4.58 12.68 8.72
CA LEU A 337 3.26 12.14 9.08
C LEU A 337 2.15 12.87 8.32
N ARG A 338 2.24 14.20 8.21
CA ARG A 338 1.29 14.99 7.42
C ARG A 338 1.29 14.56 5.95
N ALA A 339 2.46 14.34 5.34
CA ALA A 339 2.57 13.90 3.95
C ALA A 339 1.96 12.50 3.71
N VAL A 340 2.19 11.56 4.63
CA VAL A 340 1.54 10.24 4.59
C VAL A 340 0.02 10.38 4.65
N VAL A 341 -0.51 11.22 5.54
CA VAL A 341 -1.95 11.44 5.67
C VAL A 341 -2.53 12.09 4.41
N VAL A 342 -1.88 13.10 3.83
CA VAL A 342 -2.34 13.74 2.58
C VAL A 342 -2.37 12.71 1.44
N ALA A 343 -1.31 11.90 1.28
CA ALA A 343 -1.27 10.86 0.25
C ALA A 343 -2.37 9.82 0.43
N ALA A 344 -2.64 9.39 1.67
CA ALA A 344 -3.75 8.49 1.97
C ALA A 344 -5.11 9.14 1.64
N LEU A 345 -5.33 10.41 2.01
CA LEU A 345 -6.59 11.12 1.75
C LEU A 345 -6.90 11.27 0.25
N ILE A 346 -5.89 11.61 -0.55
CA ILE A 346 -6.06 11.79 -2.00
C ILE A 346 -6.44 10.47 -2.68
N THR A 347 -5.86 9.36 -2.22
CA THR A 347 -6.13 8.03 -2.79
C THR A 347 -7.50 7.47 -2.38
N LEU A 348 -8.17 8.02 -1.36
CA LEU A 348 -9.54 7.62 -0.96
C LEU A 348 -10.60 7.78 -2.05
N PHE A 349 -10.36 8.70 -3.00
CA PHE A 349 -11.34 9.05 -4.03
C PHE A 349 -11.25 8.17 -5.28
N VAL A 350 -10.27 7.27 -5.35
CA VAL A 350 -10.13 6.32 -6.46
C VAL A 350 -11.18 5.20 -6.31
N THR A 351 -11.69 4.65 -7.41
CA THR A 351 -12.70 3.57 -7.38
C THR A 351 -12.18 2.30 -8.07
N PRO A 352 -11.27 1.55 -7.42
CA PRO A 352 -10.69 0.35 -7.99
C PRO A 352 -11.74 -0.75 -8.15
N LYS A 353 -11.65 -1.50 -9.26
CA LYS A 353 -12.66 -2.51 -9.61
C LYS A 353 -12.34 -3.91 -9.06
N SER A 354 -11.15 -4.13 -8.52
CA SER A 354 -10.66 -5.43 -8.04
C SER A 354 -9.67 -5.27 -6.88
N GLY A 355 -9.40 -6.35 -6.15
CA GLY A 355 -8.34 -6.38 -5.14
C GLY A 355 -6.95 -6.13 -5.75
N SER A 356 -6.69 -6.60 -6.97
CA SER A 356 -5.42 -6.32 -7.65
C SER A 356 -5.26 -4.83 -7.98
N ALA A 357 -6.35 -4.13 -8.29
CA ALA A 357 -6.35 -2.67 -8.49
C ALA A 357 -6.18 -1.90 -7.16
N MET A 358 -6.75 -2.41 -6.07
CA MET A 358 -6.49 -1.93 -4.71
C MET A 358 -5.00 -2.07 -4.33
N ALA A 359 -4.38 -3.20 -4.66
CA ALA A 359 -2.95 -3.40 -4.45
C ALA A 359 -2.12 -2.43 -5.29
N ASN A 360 -2.50 -2.19 -6.55
CA ASN A 360 -1.83 -1.22 -7.42
C ASN A 360 -1.85 0.19 -6.80
N LEU A 361 -3.00 0.63 -6.27
CA LEU A 361 -3.14 1.89 -5.54
C LEU A 361 -2.14 2.02 -4.38
N TRP A 362 -1.99 0.95 -3.60
CA TRP A 362 -1.09 0.91 -2.44
C TRP A 362 0.39 0.96 -2.85
N PHE A 363 0.78 0.27 -3.93
CA PHE A 363 2.17 0.16 -4.36
C PHE A 363 2.64 1.28 -5.30
N THR A 364 1.73 2.02 -5.93
CA THR A 364 2.09 3.10 -6.86
C THR A 364 1.52 4.44 -6.45
N ASP A 365 0.20 4.58 -6.43
CA ASP A 365 -0.45 5.87 -6.25
C ASP A 365 -0.11 6.49 -4.89
N ILE A 366 -0.16 5.73 -3.78
CA ILE A 366 0.22 6.27 -2.46
C ILE A 366 1.69 6.71 -2.41
N PRO A 367 2.69 5.88 -2.78
CA PRO A 367 4.09 6.31 -2.81
C PRO A 367 4.36 7.49 -3.74
N VAL A 368 3.74 7.53 -4.92
CA VAL A 368 3.92 8.63 -5.89
C VAL A 368 3.30 9.91 -5.34
N THR A 369 2.07 9.85 -4.83
CA THR A 369 1.42 11.01 -4.21
C THR A 369 2.18 11.48 -2.97
N PHE A 370 2.79 10.57 -2.19
CA PHE A 370 3.69 10.97 -1.11
C PHE A 370 4.83 11.84 -1.66
N VAL A 371 5.54 11.42 -2.71
CA VAL A 371 6.58 12.25 -3.35
C VAL A 371 6.01 13.56 -3.90
N GLU A 372 4.83 13.56 -4.50
CA GLU A 372 4.16 14.79 -4.96
C GLU A 372 3.87 15.76 -3.83
N VAL A 373 3.47 15.27 -2.64
CA VAL A 373 3.28 16.10 -1.44
C VAL A 373 4.61 16.73 -1.00
N PHE A 374 5.71 15.97 -1.00
CA PHE A 374 7.02 16.54 -0.70
C PHE A 374 7.41 17.61 -1.73
N ILE A 375 7.22 17.36 -3.01
CA ILE A 375 7.46 18.36 -4.06
C ILE A 375 6.61 19.61 -3.81
N ALA A 376 5.34 19.45 -3.48
CA ALA A 376 4.42 20.55 -3.22
C ALA A 376 4.80 21.40 -2.02
N ILE A 377 5.33 20.80 -0.96
CA ILE A 377 5.77 21.55 0.20
C ILE A 377 7.10 22.28 -0.11
N THR A 378 7.95 21.74 -1.01
CA THR A 378 9.24 22.36 -1.38
C THR A 378 9.09 23.48 -2.40
N PHE A 379 8.16 23.36 -3.34
CA PHE A 379 8.01 24.27 -4.46
C PHE A 379 6.72 25.10 -4.36
N GLY A 380 6.71 26.28 -5.00
CA GLY A 380 5.49 27.08 -5.12
C GLY A 380 4.43 26.41 -5.99
N PHE A 381 3.18 26.84 -5.85
CA PHE A 381 2.02 26.26 -6.55
C PHE A 381 2.25 26.09 -8.06
N TRP A 382 2.67 27.14 -8.76
CA TRP A 382 2.85 27.11 -10.22
C TRP A 382 3.97 26.17 -10.67
N GLN A 383 5.06 26.08 -9.90
CA GLN A 383 6.12 25.11 -10.17
C GLN A 383 5.59 23.68 -10.02
N CYS A 384 4.75 23.43 -9.02
CA CYS A 384 4.12 22.12 -8.82
C CYS A 384 3.17 21.77 -9.96
N VAL A 385 2.36 22.73 -10.43
CA VAL A 385 1.48 22.54 -11.60
C VAL A 385 2.29 22.05 -12.79
N LEU A 386 3.43 22.68 -13.08
CA LEU A 386 4.29 22.29 -14.19
C LEU A 386 4.93 20.91 -13.97
N ILE A 387 5.47 20.64 -12.78
CA ILE A 387 6.06 19.34 -12.44
C ILE A 387 5.04 18.22 -12.62
N PHE A 388 3.84 18.37 -12.06
CA PHE A 388 2.78 17.36 -12.13
C PHE A 388 2.22 17.21 -13.54
N ALA A 389 2.11 18.31 -14.30
CA ALA A 389 1.70 18.24 -15.70
C ALA A 389 2.71 17.46 -16.55
N ILE A 390 4.01 17.70 -16.38
CA ILE A 390 5.06 16.97 -17.11
C ILE A 390 5.04 15.47 -16.75
N ALA A 391 4.89 15.14 -15.46
CA ALA A 391 4.77 13.75 -15.01
C ALA A 391 3.50 13.08 -15.54
N GLY A 392 2.39 13.83 -15.63
CA GLY A 392 1.12 13.40 -16.21
C GLY A 392 1.24 13.12 -17.71
N ILE A 393 1.81 14.05 -18.48
CA ILE A 393 2.07 13.88 -19.92
C ILE A 393 2.96 12.66 -20.18
N THR A 394 3.97 12.42 -19.34
CA THR A 394 4.78 11.20 -19.43
C THR A 394 3.94 9.94 -19.23
N SER A 395 2.93 9.98 -18.37
CA SER A 395 2.03 8.83 -18.14
C SER A 395 0.99 8.64 -19.25
N HIS A 396 0.69 9.71 -20.00
CA HIS A 396 -0.26 9.66 -21.11
C HIS A 396 0.12 8.63 -22.17
N ALA A 397 1.41 8.40 -22.41
CA ALA A 397 1.85 7.43 -23.41
C ALA A 397 1.36 6.01 -23.10
N THR A 398 1.36 5.59 -21.82
CA THR A 398 0.80 4.28 -21.46
C THR A 398 -0.71 4.26 -21.61
N GLU A 399 -1.41 5.32 -21.22
CA GLU A 399 -2.87 5.41 -21.42
C GLU A 399 -3.25 5.36 -22.92
N PHE A 400 -2.42 5.97 -23.78
CA PHE A 400 -2.59 5.94 -25.22
C PHE A 400 -2.38 4.52 -25.78
N ILE A 401 -1.27 3.84 -25.44
CA ILE A 401 -1.03 2.45 -25.86
C ILE A 401 -2.19 1.56 -25.39
N ASP A 402 -2.59 1.75 -24.15
CA ASP A 402 -3.65 0.99 -23.48
C ASP A 402 -5.04 1.17 -24.12
N SER A 403 -5.27 2.28 -24.84
CA SER A 403 -6.55 2.58 -25.50
C SER A 403 -6.68 2.01 -26.91
N HIS A 404 -5.60 1.42 -27.46
CA HIS A 404 -5.56 0.86 -28.82
C HIS A 404 -5.44 -0.68 -28.84
N ASN A 405 -5.46 -1.31 -27.67
CA ASN A 405 -5.45 -2.77 -27.46
C ASN A 405 -6.71 -3.18 -26.70
#